data_AF-A0A6N9IYN8-F1
#
_entry.id   AF-A0A6N9IYN8-F1
#
_cell.length_a   1.000
_cell.length_b   1.000
_cell.length_c   1.000
_cell.angle_alpha   90.00
_cell.angle_beta   90.00
_cell.angle_gamma   90.00
#
_symmetry.space_group_name_H-M   'P 1'
#
loop_
_entity.id
_entity.type
_entity.pdbx_description
1 polymer ?
#
loop_
_entity_poly.entity_id
_entity_poly.type
_entity_poly.pdbx_seq_one_letter_code
_entity_poly.pdbx_strand_id
1 'polypeptide(L)'
;MPPTTLEDLFSSPGFLAIFLTILLTIANIMVGVSILPSDKREKGYRLHRLLFGAVVAGYVLFLFHLYQSNRNSVFAYLVFAYLIFAVPLARRINVTLHAIIASVGLVLITVVAAINLI
;
A
#
# COMPACT_ATOMS: atom_id res chain seq x y z
N MET A 1 -16.60 -9.64 15.80
CA MET A 1 -17.18 -10.58 14.83
C MET A 1 -16.84 -10.07 13.43
N PRO A 2 -16.64 -10.93 12.43
CA PRO A 2 -16.44 -10.48 11.06
C PRO A 2 -17.67 -9.70 10.56
N PRO A 3 -17.50 -8.66 9.72
CA PRO A 3 -18.61 -7.88 9.22
C PRO A 3 -19.54 -8.76 8.38
N THR A 4 -20.84 -8.72 8.71
CA THR A 4 -21.87 -9.51 8.01
C THR A 4 -22.58 -8.72 6.92
N THR A 5 -22.42 -7.40 6.90
CA THR A 5 -22.99 -6.50 5.88
C THR A 5 -21.90 -5.62 5.24
N LEU A 6 -22.21 -5.06 4.07
CA LEU A 6 -21.33 -4.07 3.44
C LEU A 6 -21.20 -2.81 4.30
N GLU A 7 -22.27 -2.39 4.96
CA GLU A 7 -22.27 -1.21 5.83
C GLU A 7 -21.30 -1.40 7.02
N ASP A 8 -21.31 -2.57 7.65
CA ASP A 8 -20.38 -2.90 8.74
C ASP A 8 -18.92 -2.92 8.25
N LEU A 9 -18.70 -3.42 7.04
CA LEU A 9 -17.36 -3.47 6.44
C LEU A 9 -16.82 -2.06 6.16
N PHE A 10 -17.60 -1.20 5.50
CA PHE A 10 -17.21 0.16 5.18
C PHE A 10 -17.15 1.08 6.41
N SER A 11 -17.77 0.69 7.53
CA SER A 11 -17.66 1.40 8.81
C SER A 11 -16.41 1.00 9.61
N SER A 12 -15.73 -0.10 9.24
CA SER A 12 -14.52 -0.56 9.93
C SER A 12 -13.33 0.36 9.63
N PRO A 13 -12.69 0.96 10.66
CA PRO A 13 -11.50 1.79 10.48
C PRO A 13 -10.34 1.03 9.80
N GLY A 14 -10.18 -0.26 10.11
CA GLY A 14 -9.17 -1.11 9.47
C GLY A 14 -9.44 -1.32 7.98
N PHE A 15 -10.70 -1.57 7.61
CA PHE A 15 -11.07 -1.74 6.21
C PHE A 15 -10.83 -0.44 5.43
N LEU A 16 -11.27 0.70 5.96
CA LEU A 16 -11.04 2.00 5.32
C LEU A 16 -9.55 2.30 5.15
N ALA A 17 -8.74 2.01 6.17
CA ALA A 17 -7.30 2.21 6.10
C ALA A 17 -6.63 1.38 4.99
N ILE A 18 -6.93 0.08 4.92
CA ILE A 18 -6.31 -0.79 3.91
C ILE A 18 -6.88 -0.54 2.51
N PHE A 19 -8.18 -0.25 2.39
CA PHE A 19 -8.82 0.11 1.13
C PHE A 19 -8.20 1.39 0.55
N LEU A 20 -8.06 2.44 1.37
CA LEU A 20 -7.41 3.66 0.96
C LEU A 20 -5.93 3.44 0.61
N THR A 21 -5.25 2.55 1.33
CA THR A 21 -3.86 2.16 1.01
C THR A 21 -3.74 1.49 -0.36
N ILE A 22 -4.68 0.61 -0.73
CA ILE A 22 -4.74 -0.02 -2.06
C ILE A 22 -4.92 1.05 -3.14
N LEU A 23 -5.88 1.97 -2.97
CA LEU A 23 -6.14 3.05 -3.93
C LEU A 23 -4.92 3.96 -4.09
N LEU A 24 -4.29 4.36 -2.99
CA LEU A 24 -3.06 5.15 -3.02
C LEU A 24 -1.90 4.40 -3.67
N THR A 25 -1.82 3.09 -3.51
CA THR A 25 -0.78 2.27 -4.15
C THR A 25 -0.98 2.24 -5.66
N ILE A 26 -2.21 2.05 -6.13
CA ILE A 26 -2.57 2.13 -7.56
C ILE A 26 -2.21 3.51 -8.11
N ALA A 27 -2.65 4.58 -7.44
CA ALA A 27 -2.32 5.95 -7.83
C ALA A 27 -0.81 6.18 -7.87
N ASN A 28 -0.07 5.68 -6.88
CA ASN A 28 1.39 5.81 -6.81
C ASN A 28 2.08 5.12 -8.00
N ILE A 29 1.63 3.91 -8.37
CA ILE A 29 2.16 3.18 -9.54
C ILE A 29 1.83 3.94 -10.84
N MET A 30 0.57 4.38 -11.02
CA MET A 30 0.16 5.15 -12.20
C MET A 30 0.98 6.44 -12.35
N VAL A 31 1.15 7.19 -11.26
CA VAL A 31 1.98 8.40 -11.25
C VAL A 31 3.44 8.03 -11.56
N GLY A 32 3.97 6.95 -10.98
CA GLY A 32 5.31 6.45 -11.25
C GLY A 32 5.55 6.16 -12.74
N VAL A 33 4.62 5.48 -13.40
CA VAL A 33 4.67 5.20 -14.84
C VAL A 33 4.53 6.47 -15.67
N SER A 34 3.66 7.41 -15.26
CA SER A 34 3.43 8.67 -15.98
C SER A 34 4.63 9.64 -15.98
N ILE A 35 5.65 9.39 -15.15
CA ILE A 35 6.88 10.20 -15.04
C ILE A 35 7.97 9.74 -16.02
N LEU A 36 7.80 8.59 -16.69
CA LEU A 36 8.74 8.12 -17.71
C LEU A 36 9.00 9.17 -18.82
N PRO A 37 7.98 9.87 -19.37
CA PRO A 37 8.20 11.00 -20.26
C PRO A 37 8.89 12.17 -19.53
N SER A 38 9.95 12.73 -20.13
CA SER A 38 10.87 13.67 -19.46
C SER A 38 10.23 14.99 -19.03
N ASP A 39 9.17 15.43 -19.71
CA ASP A 39 8.58 16.77 -19.54
C ASP A 39 7.89 17.00 -18.19
N LYS A 40 7.52 15.93 -17.47
CA LYS A 40 6.74 16.02 -16.22
C LYS A 40 7.51 15.58 -14.98
N ARG A 41 8.83 15.40 -15.10
CA ARG A 41 9.65 14.72 -14.09
C ARG A 41 9.64 15.37 -12.71
N GLU A 42 9.78 16.68 -12.61
CA GLU A 42 9.99 17.33 -11.30
C GLU A 42 8.73 17.32 -10.42
N LYS A 43 7.58 17.74 -10.98
CA LYS A 43 6.30 17.76 -10.26
C LYS A 43 5.77 16.36 -10.00
N GLY A 44 5.85 15.47 -10.99
CA GLY A 44 5.42 14.08 -10.86
C GLY A 44 6.22 13.35 -9.79
N TYR A 45 7.54 13.59 -9.71
CA TYR A 45 8.37 12.94 -8.70
C TYR A 45 8.00 13.34 -7.26
N ARG A 46 7.69 14.62 -7.01
CA ARG A 46 7.23 15.07 -5.69
C ARG A 46 5.90 14.40 -5.31
N LEU A 47 4.96 14.31 -6.27
CA LEU A 47 3.68 13.65 -6.07
C LEU A 47 3.85 12.15 -5.79
N HIS A 48 4.66 11.45 -6.59
CA HIS A 48 4.97 10.03 -6.37
C HIS A 48 5.56 9.79 -4.97
N ARG A 49 6.50 10.64 -4.53
CA ARG A 49 7.07 10.52 -3.17
C ARG A 49 6.03 10.75 -2.07
N LEU A 50 5.13 11.72 -2.24
CA LEU A 50 4.06 12.01 -1.29
C LEU A 50 3.06 10.85 -1.23
N LEU A 51 2.62 10.34 -2.38
CA LEU A 51 1.73 9.19 -2.47
C LEU A 51 2.34 7.95 -1.80
N PHE A 52 3.63 7.67 -2.04
CA PHE A 52 4.31 6.57 -1.36
C PHE A 52 4.34 6.76 0.17
N GLY A 53 4.59 7.98 0.66
CA GLY A 53 4.49 8.28 2.09
C GLY A 53 3.08 8.02 2.65
N ALA A 54 2.04 8.39 1.90
CA ALA A 54 0.66 8.15 2.27
C ALA A 54 0.29 6.65 2.26
N VAL A 55 0.82 5.86 1.32
CA VAL A 55 0.69 4.39 1.30
C VAL A 55 1.27 3.78 2.58
N VAL A 56 2.49 4.18 2.95
CA VAL A 56 3.14 3.68 4.16
C VAL A 56 2.33 4.06 5.41
N ALA A 57 1.87 5.31 5.50
CA ALA A 57 1.06 5.77 6.63
C ALA A 57 -0.27 5.02 6.73
N GLY A 58 -0.97 4.82 5.60
CA GLY A 58 -2.22 4.05 5.55
C GLY A 58 -2.03 2.60 6.00
N TYR A 59 -0.94 1.97 5.57
CA TYR A 59 -0.62 0.60 5.99
C TYR A 59 -0.28 0.52 7.49
N VAL A 60 0.42 1.51 8.05
CA VAL A 60 0.69 1.60 9.50
C VAL A 60 -0.62 1.72 10.29
N LEU A 61 -1.57 2.55 9.84
CA LEU A 61 -2.89 2.67 10.48
C LEU A 61 -3.65 1.34 10.46
N PHE A 62 -3.58 0.61 9.34
CA PHE A 62 -4.15 -0.74 9.26
C PHE A 62 -3.50 -1.71 10.24
N LEU A 63 -2.16 -1.76 10.32
CA LEU A 63 -1.45 -2.59 11.29
C LEU A 63 -1.80 -2.23 12.74
N PHE A 64 -1.94 -0.94 13.03
CA PHE A 64 -2.35 -0.47 14.34
C PHE A 64 -3.76 -0.95 14.69
N HIS A 65 -4.68 -0.95 13.73
CA HIS A 65 -6.02 -1.51 13.94
C HIS A 65 -6.02 -3.02 14.16
N LEU A 66 -5.19 -3.78 13.42
CA LEU A 66 -4.97 -5.21 13.66
C LEU A 66 -4.46 -5.47 15.08
N TYR A 67 -3.51 -4.65 15.53
CA TYR A 67 -2.96 -4.71 16.88
C TYR A 67 -4.01 -4.48 17.95
N GLN A 68 -4.81 -3.42 17.83
CA GLN A 68 -5.91 -3.15 18.77
C GLN A 68 -6.97 -4.26 18.80
N SER A 69 -7.17 -4.93 17.67
CA SER A 69 -8.15 -6.01 17.54
C SER A 69 -7.60 -7.39 17.92
N ASN A 70 -6.35 -7.47 18.41
CA ASN A 70 -5.62 -8.73 18.65
C ASN A 70 -5.57 -9.68 17.44
N ARG A 71 -5.63 -9.12 16.22
CA ARG A 71 -5.54 -9.84 14.94
C ARG A 71 -4.17 -9.68 14.28
N ASN A 72 -3.11 -9.62 15.10
CA ASN A 72 -1.76 -9.44 14.60
C ASN A 72 -1.34 -10.59 13.69
N SER A 73 -0.72 -10.25 12.56
CA SER A 73 -0.24 -11.21 11.58
C SER A 73 1.20 -10.93 11.21
N VAL A 74 2.06 -11.93 11.43
CA VAL A 74 3.48 -11.87 11.03
C VAL A 74 3.59 -11.55 9.53
N PHE A 75 2.71 -12.12 8.71
CA PHE A 75 2.68 -11.87 7.28
C PHE A 75 2.40 -10.40 6.95
N ALA A 76 1.48 -9.74 7.67
CA ALA A 76 1.21 -8.32 7.49
C ALA A 76 2.43 -7.44 7.81
N TYR A 77 3.19 -7.78 8.85
CA TYR A 77 4.45 -7.08 9.16
C TYR A 77 5.55 -7.33 8.12
N LEU A 78 5.63 -8.54 7.55
CA LEU A 78 6.56 -8.83 6.45
C LEU A 78 6.23 -8.02 5.20
N VAL A 79 4.95 -7.87 4.86
CA VAL A 79 4.51 -7.01 3.76
C VAL A 79 4.85 -5.55 4.03
N PHE A 80 4.72 -5.08 5.26
CA PHE A 80 5.17 -3.73 5.63
C PHE A 80 6.68 -3.54 5.44
N ALA A 81 7.50 -4.51 5.90
CA ALA A 81 8.93 -4.50 5.67
C ALA A 81 9.26 -4.51 4.16
N TYR A 82 8.55 -5.30 3.37
CA TYR A 82 8.68 -5.32 1.91
C TYR A 82 8.43 -3.92 1.30
N LEU A 83 7.38 -3.23 1.74
CA LEU A 83 7.08 -1.88 1.26
C LEU A 83 8.19 -0.88 1.60
N ILE A 84 8.77 -0.94 2.80
CA ILE A 84 9.81 0.02 3.22
C ILE A 84 11.18 -0.29 2.60
N PHE A 85 11.53 -1.57 2.43
CA PHE A 85 12.88 -1.95 1.98
C PHE A 85 12.93 -2.29 0.50
N ALA A 86 12.08 -3.21 0.03
CA ALA A 86 12.18 -3.73 -1.33
C ALA A 86 11.78 -2.69 -2.39
N VAL A 87 10.68 -1.96 -2.15
CA VAL A 87 10.15 -0.97 -3.12
C VAL A 87 11.14 0.19 -3.36
N PRO A 88 11.72 0.84 -2.33
CA PRO A 88 12.69 1.92 -2.53
C PRO A 88 14.03 1.40 -3.05
N LEU A 89 14.46 0.19 -2.68
CA LEU A 89 15.68 -0.41 -3.18
C LEU A 89 15.58 -0.70 -4.69
N ALA A 90 14.46 -1.28 -5.14
CA ALA A 90 14.22 -1.56 -6.54
C ALA A 90 14.33 -0.31 -7.43
N ARG A 91 13.88 0.84 -6.90
CA ARG A 91 13.99 2.14 -7.59
C ARG A 91 15.42 2.61 -7.81
N ARG A 92 16.34 2.29 -6.89
CA ARG A 92 17.76 2.64 -7.02
C ARG A 92 18.46 1.79 -8.08
N ILE A 93 17.92 0.61 -8.38
CA ILE A 93 18.50 -0.34 -9.34
C ILE A 93 17.98 -0.07 -10.75
N ASN A 94 16.66 -0.14 -10.96
CA ASN A 94 16.05 0.02 -12.28
C ASN A 94 14.57 0.43 -12.16
N VAL A 95 14.12 1.34 -13.03
CA VAL A 95 12.74 1.84 -13.07
C VAL A 95 11.73 0.73 -13.40
N THR A 96 12.04 -0.16 -14.34
CA THR A 96 11.16 -1.29 -14.72
C THR A 96 11.02 -2.29 -13.57
N LEU A 97 12.14 -2.61 -12.90
CA LEU A 97 12.13 -3.47 -11.73
C LEU A 97 11.28 -2.86 -10.61
N HIS A 98 11.42 -1.56 -10.37
CA HIS A 98 10.60 -0.85 -9.38
C HIS A 98 9.11 -0.96 -9.68
N ALA A 99 8.68 -0.80 -10.93
CA ALA A 99 7.26 -0.95 -11.30
C ALA A 99 6.73 -2.36 -11.04
N ILE A 100 7.52 -3.39 -11.35
CA ILE A 100 7.17 -4.80 -11.06
C ILE A 100 7.07 -5.02 -9.54
N ILE A 101 8.09 -4.63 -8.78
CA ILE A 101 8.15 -4.78 -7.32
C ILE A 101 7.02 -4.00 -6.63
N ALA A 102 6.68 -2.80 -7.11
CA ALA A 102 5.55 -2.04 -6.60
C ALA A 102 4.20 -2.74 -6.88
N SER A 103 4.06 -3.35 -8.06
CA SER A 103 2.85 -4.12 -8.43
C SER A 103 2.71 -5.40 -7.59
N VAL A 104 3.82 -6.09 -7.30
CA VAL A 104 3.83 -7.21 -6.33
C VAL A 104 3.41 -6.70 -4.94
N GLY A 105 3.90 -5.53 -4.52
CA GLY A 105 3.45 -4.88 -3.29
C GLY A 105 1.94 -4.67 -3.23
N LEU A 106 1.32 -4.19 -4.31
CA LEU A 106 -0.14 -4.04 -4.40
C LEU A 106 -0.88 -5.38 -4.19
N VAL A 107 -0.40 -6.45 -4.84
CA VAL A 107 -0.98 -7.80 -4.67
C VAL A 107 -0.84 -8.26 -3.23
N LEU A 108 0.33 -8.10 -2.62
CA LEU A 108 0.58 -8.48 -1.22
C LEU A 108 -0.32 -7.72 -0.25
N ILE A 109 -0.50 -6.40 -0.43
CA ILE A 109 -1.43 -5.59 0.38
C ILE A 109 -2.85 -6.14 0.27
N THR A 110 -3.29 -6.50 -0.95
CA THR A 110 -4.63 -7.03 -1.20
C THR A 110 -4.82 -8.41 -0.54
N VAL A 111 -3.80 -9.27 -0.59
CA VAL A 111 -3.83 -10.58 0.10
C VAL A 111 -3.90 -10.40 1.61
N VAL A 112 -3.14 -9.46 2.18
CA VAL A 112 -3.22 -9.14 3.61
C VAL A 112 -4.62 -8.67 3.99
N ALA A 113 -5.23 -7.81 3.17
CA ALA A 113 -6.60 -7.35 3.39
C ALA A 113 -7.58 -8.53 3.43
N ALA A 114 -7.50 -9.43 2.44
CA ALA A 114 -8.39 -10.58 2.35
C ALA A 114 -8.27 -11.55 3.54
N ILE A 115 -7.05 -11.79 4.04
CA ILE A 115 -6.82 -12.77 5.12
C ILE A 115 -7.19 -12.20 6.51
N ASN A 116 -6.99 -10.89 6.74
CA ASN A 116 -7.06 -10.33 8.09
C ASN A 116 -8.37 -9.58 8.41
N LEU A 117 -9.15 -9.24 7.37
CA LEU A 117 -10.46 -8.59 7.54
C LEU A 117 -11.63 -9.57 7.61
N ILE A 118 -11.48 -10.76 7.03
CA ILE A 118 -12.41 -11.90 7.17
C ILE A 118 -12.16 -12.56 8.54
#